data_AF-A0A3D1ZL29-F1
#
_entry.id   AF-A0A3D1ZL29-F1
#
_cell.length_a   1.000
_cell.length_b   1.000
_cell.length_c   1.000
_cell.angle_alpha   90.00
_cell.angle_beta   90.00
_cell.angle_gamma   90.00
#
_symmetry.space_group_name_H-M   'P 1'
#
loop_
_entity.id
_entity.type
_entity.pdbx_description
1 polymer ?
#
loop_
_entity_poly.entity_id
_entity_poly.type
_entity_poly.pdbx_seq_one_letter_code
_entity_poly.pdbx_strand_id
1 'polypeptide(L)'
;MIKHFGHIFLFLSFVIVLSACAILPPGPASVSVESSVDDRLTSKVPASPSSDSNVALTTAINQLILAHQRHEQGNYAAALQIYEAVLVGKASLLSDAYALLGLIALGLDRDNPAYSRETASNTLHVFHQRIDQAAMTDAANEARLLRLTASLLLKADVNKDQVMLENSQLLDELAQRDEAIKRLRELTLAN
;
A
#
# COMPACT_ATOMS: atom_id res chain seq x y z
N MET A 1 -12.77 31.80 15.33
CA MET A 1 -11.35 31.41 15.26
C MET A 1 -10.91 31.03 16.66
N ILE A 2 -10.00 30.06 16.83
CA ILE A 2 -9.67 29.35 18.11
C ILE A 2 -10.50 28.05 18.26
N LYS A 3 -10.11 27.00 17.52
CA LYS A 3 -10.41 25.60 17.85
C LYS A 3 -9.46 24.60 17.16
N HIS A 4 -8.69 25.03 16.18
CA HIS A 4 -7.70 24.17 15.48
C HIS A 4 -6.26 24.22 16.03
N PHE A 5 -5.99 25.02 17.06
CA PHE A 5 -4.61 25.17 17.57
C PHE A 5 -4.18 24.07 18.56
N GLY A 6 -5.12 23.26 19.07
CA GLY A 6 -4.83 22.22 20.07
C GLY A 6 -4.27 20.91 19.53
N HIS A 7 -4.38 20.65 18.22
CA HIS A 7 -3.95 19.37 17.63
C HIS A 7 -2.55 19.42 17.01
N ILE A 8 -2.00 20.61 16.76
CA ILE A 8 -0.67 20.78 16.17
C ILE A 8 0.42 20.58 17.23
N PHE A 9 0.16 20.91 18.50
CA PHE A 9 1.14 20.73 19.58
C PHE A 9 1.27 19.29 20.10
N LEU A 10 0.29 18.42 19.85
CA LEU A 10 0.31 17.04 20.35
C LEU A 10 1.09 16.09 19.42
N PHE A 11 1.22 16.43 18.14
CA PHE A 11 1.98 15.63 17.17
C PHE A 11 3.50 15.80 17.28
N LEU A 12 3.97 16.97 17.73
CA LEU A 12 5.42 17.26 17.77
C LEU A 12 6.15 16.61 18.95
N SER A 13 5.42 16.13 19.98
CA SER A 13 6.02 15.55 21.18
C SER A 13 6.31 14.03 21.06
N PHE A 14 5.81 13.36 20.03
CA PHE A 14 5.96 11.91 19.88
C PHE A 14 7.24 11.48 19.13
N VAL A 15 7.98 12.43 18.54
CA VAL A 15 9.13 12.14 17.66
C VAL A 15 10.49 12.15 18.40
N ILE A 16 10.55 12.56 19.67
CA ILE A 16 11.85 12.78 20.36
C ILE A 16 12.22 11.70 21.41
N VAL A 17 11.36 10.76 21.78
CA VAL A 17 11.63 9.86 22.94
C VAL A 17 12.17 8.46 22.57
N LEU A 18 12.32 8.11 21.29
CA LEU A 18 12.77 6.75 20.90
C LEU A 18 14.26 6.60 20.59
N SER A 19 15.08 7.63 20.83
CA SER A 19 16.53 7.58 20.62
C SER A 19 17.33 7.63 21.92
N ALA A 20 17.06 6.71 22.86
CA ALA A 20 17.95 6.47 24.00
C ALA A 20 17.68 5.09 24.63
N CYS A 21 18.22 4.02 24.05
CA CYS A 21 18.51 2.77 24.76
C CYS A 21 19.42 1.88 23.90
N ALA A 22 20.69 2.25 23.80
CA ALA A 22 21.72 1.40 23.21
C ALA A 22 23.05 1.55 23.96
N ILE A 23 23.12 1.09 25.22
CA ILE A 23 24.38 0.78 25.90
C ILE A 23 24.15 -0.44 26.82
N LEU A 24 24.63 -1.60 26.39
CA LEU A 24 24.93 -2.76 27.26
C LEU A 24 26.21 -2.47 28.08
N PRO A 25 26.41 -3.03 29.30
CA PRO A 25 26.56 -4.49 29.45
C PRO A 25 26.02 -5.09 30.77
N PRO A 26 25.56 -6.35 30.80
CA PRO A 26 25.55 -7.14 32.03
C PRO A 26 26.82 -8.00 32.13
N GLY A 27 27.54 -7.84 33.24
CA GLY A 27 28.63 -8.73 33.66
C GLY A 27 28.14 -10.14 34.04
N PRO A 28 29.07 -11.09 34.26
CA PRO A 28 28.77 -12.51 34.32
C PRO A 28 28.23 -12.88 35.70
N ALA A 29 27.00 -13.40 35.75
CA ALA A 29 26.51 -14.14 36.89
C ALA A 29 26.43 -15.62 36.51
N SER A 30 27.45 -16.34 36.92
CA SER A 30 27.49 -17.79 37.02
C SER A 30 26.32 -18.30 37.87
N VAL A 31 25.47 -19.16 37.30
CA VAL A 31 24.76 -20.18 38.08
C VAL A 31 24.78 -21.47 37.27
N SER A 32 25.52 -22.43 37.81
CA SER A 32 25.51 -23.83 37.40
C SER A 32 24.17 -24.44 37.77
N VAL A 33 23.44 -24.97 36.78
CA VAL A 33 22.40 -25.99 37.02
C VAL A 33 22.54 -27.04 35.93
N GLU A 34 23.17 -28.13 36.33
CA GLU A 34 23.15 -29.41 35.64
C GLU A 34 21.70 -29.92 35.58
N SER A 35 21.19 -30.17 34.39
CA SER A 35 19.95 -30.94 34.21
C SER A 35 20.00 -31.64 32.86
N SER A 36 20.19 -32.96 32.93
CA SER A 36 20.15 -33.88 31.82
C SER A 36 18.75 -33.97 31.21
N VAL A 37 18.62 -33.74 29.90
CA VAL A 37 17.53 -34.32 29.09
C VAL A 37 18.02 -34.56 27.66
N ASP A 38 17.98 -35.85 27.31
CA ASP A 38 17.86 -36.50 26.01
C ASP A 38 18.40 -35.86 24.71
N ASP A 39 19.35 -36.63 24.18
CA ASP A 39 19.93 -36.64 22.85
C ASP A 39 18.90 -37.12 21.80
N ARG A 40 18.11 -36.21 21.23
CA ARG A 40 17.51 -36.36 19.88
C ARG A 40 16.74 -35.10 19.46
N LEU A 41 17.45 -34.13 18.90
CA LEU A 41 16.84 -33.22 17.94
C LEU A 41 17.81 -33.05 16.78
N THR A 42 17.45 -33.66 15.65
CA THR A 42 18.05 -33.37 14.35
C THR A 42 18.01 -31.86 14.12
N SER A 43 19.17 -31.21 14.28
CA SER A 43 19.40 -29.84 13.85
C SER A 43 19.18 -29.78 12.35
N LYS A 44 17.96 -29.37 11.95
CA LYS A 44 17.71 -28.91 10.59
C LYS A 44 18.34 -27.53 10.51
N VAL A 45 19.63 -27.51 10.17
CA VAL A 45 20.33 -26.31 9.73
C VAL A 45 19.43 -25.62 8.71
N PRO A 46 19.03 -24.35 8.90
CA PRO A 46 18.28 -23.64 7.88
C PRO A 46 19.17 -23.61 6.64
N ALA A 47 18.70 -24.24 5.57
CA ALA A 47 19.38 -24.20 4.28
C ALA A 47 19.56 -22.73 3.92
N SER A 48 20.82 -22.29 3.76
CA SER A 48 21.09 -20.97 3.20
C SER A 48 20.32 -20.86 1.88
N PRO A 49 19.66 -19.72 1.61
CA PRO A 49 18.96 -19.54 0.35
C PRO A 49 19.94 -19.80 -0.79
N SER A 50 19.56 -20.70 -1.70
CA SER A 50 20.38 -21.01 -2.87
C SER A 50 20.62 -19.71 -3.66
N SER A 51 21.77 -19.62 -4.35
CA SER A 51 22.09 -18.49 -5.24
C SER A 51 20.94 -18.14 -6.18
N ASP A 52 20.21 -19.16 -6.64
CA ASP A 52 19.10 -19.04 -7.58
C ASP A 52 17.89 -18.32 -6.98
N SER A 53 17.63 -18.51 -5.68
CA SER A 53 16.56 -17.80 -4.96
C SER A 53 16.83 -16.30 -4.85
N ASN A 54 18.10 -15.92 -4.64
CA ASN A 54 18.50 -14.51 -4.57
C ASN A 54 18.42 -13.81 -5.94
N VAL A 55 18.77 -14.51 -7.02
CA VAL A 55 18.63 -14.00 -8.39
C VAL A 55 17.16 -13.84 -8.79
N ALA A 56 16.32 -14.83 -8.47
CA ALA A 56 14.88 -14.77 -8.73
C ALA A 56 14.22 -13.60 -7.99
N LEU A 57 14.57 -13.39 -6.72
CA LEU A 57 14.04 -12.27 -5.93
C LEU A 57 14.47 -10.92 -6.48
N THR A 58 15.74 -10.77 -6.84
CA THR A 58 16.27 -9.52 -7.43
C THR A 58 15.59 -9.22 -8.77
N THR A 59 15.35 -10.25 -9.57
CA THR A 59 14.63 -10.14 -10.84
C THR A 59 13.18 -9.68 -10.62
N ALA A 60 12.48 -10.28 -9.66
CA ALA A 60 11.12 -9.89 -9.30
C ALA A 60 11.03 -8.44 -8.82
N ILE A 61 11.99 -7.98 -8.00
CA ILE A 61 12.05 -6.59 -7.55
C ILE A 61 12.24 -5.62 -8.73
N ASN A 62 13.17 -5.91 -9.63
CA ASN A 62 13.39 -5.08 -10.82
C ASN A 62 12.15 -5.03 -11.73
N GLN A 63 11.45 -6.16 -11.88
CA GLN A 63 10.19 -6.21 -12.61
C GLN A 63 9.09 -5.39 -11.93
N LEU A 64 8.97 -5.43 -10.60
CA LEU A 64 8.00 -4.61 -9.86
C LEU A 64 8.25 -3.11 -10.06
N ILE A 65 9.52 -2.69 -9.99
CA ILE A 65 9.91 -1.29 -10.27
C ILE A 65 9.53 -0.90 -11.69
N LEU A 66 9.84 -1.75 -12.67
CA LEU A 66 9.50 -1.49 -14.07
C LEU A 66 7.98 -1.45 -14.30
N ALA A 67 7.23 -2.37 -13.69
CA ALA A 67 5.77 -2.40 -13.78
C ALA A 67 5.15 -1.09 -13.27
N HIS A 68 5.62 -0.61 -12.11
CA HIS A 68 5.17 0.66 -11.56
C HIS A 68 5.53 1.84 -12.48
N GLN A 69 6.73 1.88 -13.05
CA GLN A 69 7.09 2.90 -14.04
C GLN A 69 6.18 2.88 -15.27
N ARG A 70 5.80 1.69 -15.77
CA ARG A 70 4.86 1.57 -16.89
C ARG A 70 3.46 2.04 -16.52
N HIS A 71 3.03 1.77 -15.29
CA HIS A 71 1.76 2.27 -14.76
C HIS A 71 1.76 3.80 -14.75
N GLU A 72 2.75 4.45 -14.13
CA GLU A 72 2.86 5.91 -14.08
C GLU A 72 2.93 6.58 -15.47
N GLN A 73 3.45 5.87 -16.48
CA GLN A 73 3.50 6.33 -17.87
C GLN A 73 2.16 6.18 -18.62
N GLY A 74 1.12 5.65 -17.98
CA GLY A 74 -0.15 5.30 -18.62
C GLY A 74 -0.06 4.07 -19.55
N ASN A 75 1.05 3.34 -19.53
CA ASN A 75 1.19 2.10 -20.30
C ASN A 75 0.65 0.91 -19.50
N TYR A 76 -0.67 0.91 -19.29
CA TYR A 76 -1.37 -0.04 -18.43
C TYR A 76 -1.22 -1.50 -18.90
N ALA A 77 -1.23 -1.74 -20.21
CA ALA A 77 -1.06 -3.08 -20.76
C ALA A 77 0.33 -3.66 -20.47
N ALA A 78 1.38 -2.85 -20.58
CA ALA A 78 2.73 -3.28 -20.21
C ALA A 78 2.87 -3.49 -18.69
N ALA A 79 2.30 -2.60 -17.88
CA ALA A 79 2.31 -2.75 -16.43
C ALA A 79 1.64 -4.05 -15.98
N LEU A 80 0.45 -4.35 -16.54
CA LEU A 80 -0.29 -5.59 -16.29
C LEU A 80 0.57 -6.83 -16.56
N GLN A 81 1.14 -6.92 -17.77
CA GLN A 81 1.96 -8.07 -18.17
C GLN A 81 3.16 -8.29 -17.24
N ILE A 82 3.80 -7.21 -16.78
CA ILE A 82 4.97 -7.31 -15.91
C ILE A 82 4.54 -7.73 -14.49
N TYR A 83 3.44 -7.19 -13.95
CA TYR A 83 2.92 -7.64 -12.67
C TYR A 83 2.53 -9.12 -12.70
N GLU A 84 1.88 -9.59 -13.75
CA GLU A 84 1.54 -11.01 -13.92
C GLU A 84 2.80 -11.88 -14.05
N ALA A 85 3.85 -11.42 -14.74
CA ALA A 85 5.11 -12.13 -14.85
C ALA A 85 5.78 -12.34 -13.48
N VAL A 86 5.70 -11.36 -12.58
CA VAL A 86 6.19 -11.50 -11.19
C VAL A 86 5.45 -12.63 -10.46
N LEU A 87 4.12 -12.70 -10.62
CA LEU A 87 3.28 -13.74 -10.00
C LEU A 87 3.56 -15.14 -10.55
N VAL A 88 3.92 -15.24 -11.83
CA VAL A 88 4.34 -16.51 -12.45
C VAL A 88 5.70 -16.94 -11.89
N GLY A 89 6.61 -16.00 -11.67
CA GLY A 89 7.96 -16.25 -11.15
C GLY A 89 7.99 -16.77 -9.71
N LYS A 90 7.00 -16.41 -8.87
CA LYS A 90 6.83 -16.89 -7.48
C LYS A 90 8.11 -16.79 -6.64
N ALA A 91 8.85 -15.69 -6.80
CA ALA A 91 10.15 -15.53 -6.18
C ALA A 91 10.07 -15.45 -4.64
N SER A 92 9.00 -14.86 -4.11
CA SER A 92 8.69 -14.81 -2.68
C SER A 92 7.23 -14.44 -2.44
N LEU A 93 6.67 -14.77 -1.28
CA LEU A 93 5.32 -14.35 -0.88
C LEU A 93 5.18 -12.82 -0.88
N LEU A 94 6.24 -12.10 -0.51
CA LEU A 94 6.20 -10.64 -0.43
C LEU A 94 6.22 -10.00 -1.82
N SER A 95 7.07 -10.49 -2.74
CA SER A 95 7.06 -10.01 -4.14
C SER A 95 5.71 -10.28 -4.83
N ASP A 96 5.10 -11.44 -4.55
CA ASP A 96 3.77 -11.77 -5.07
C ASP A 96 2.71 -10.81 -4.53
N ALA A 97 2.78 -10.47 -3.23
CA ALA A 97 1.89 -9.50 -2.63
C ALA A 97 2.05 -8.09 -3.21
N TYR A 98 3.28 -7.65 -3.47
CA TYR A 98 3.53 -6.37 -4.15
C TYR A 98 2.96 -6.36 -5.57
N ALA A 99 3.09 -7.45 -6.32
CA ALA A 99 2.51 -7.55 -7.66
C ALA A 99 0.98 -7.48 -7.61
N LEU A 100 0.34 -8.21 -6.70
CA LEU A 100 -1.11 -8.14 -6.49
C LEU A 100 -1.57 -6.73 -6.05
N LEU A 101 -0.81 -6.04 -5.20
CA LEU A 101 -1.09 -4.64 -4.84
C LEU A 101 -1.03 -3.72 -6.06
N GLY A 102 -0.03 -3.92 -6.93
CA GLY A 102 0.08 -3.21 -8.21
C GLY A 102 -1.12 -3.45 -9.12
N LEU A 103 -1.60 -4.69 -9.23
CA LEU A 103 -2.80 -5.03 -10.00
C LEU A 103 -4.07 -4.39 -9.42
N ILE A 104 -4.20 -4.32 -8.09
CA ILE A 104 -5.31 -3.58 -7.44
C ILE A 104 -5.24 -2.10 -7.80
N ALA A 105 -4.06 -1.48 -7.69
CA ALA A 105 -3.88 -0.07 -8.05
C ALA A 105 -4.20 0.18 -9.53
N LEU A 106 -3.75 -0.70 -10.42
CA LEU A 106 -4.02 -0.64 -11.86
C LEU A 106 -5.52 -0.71 -12.18
N GLY A 107 -6.26 -1.58 -11.48
CA GLY A 107 -7.71 -1.74 -11.65
C GLY A 107 -8.54 -0.60 -11.05
N LEU A 108 -7.97 0.16 -10.10
CA LEU A 108 -8.59 1.34 -9.48
C LEU A 108 -8.16 2.67 -10.10
N ASP A 109 -7.23 2.64 -11.05
CA ASP A 109 -6.84 3.83 -11.79
C ASP A 109 -7.94 4.22 -12.78
N ARG A 110 -8.53 5.41 -12.61
CA ARG A 110 -9.65 5.88 -13.43
C ARG A 110 -9.23 6.35 -14.82
N ASP A 111 -7.95 6.59 -15.04
CA ASP A 111 -7.41 6.94 -16.35
C ASP A 111 -7.13 5.68 -17.18
N ASN A 112 -7.10 4.50 -16.54
CA ASN A 112 -7.01 3.22 -17.21
C ASN A 112 -8.32 2.88 -17.93
N PRO A 113 -8.32 2.65 -19.27
CA PRO A 113 -9.52 2.21 -19.99
C PRO A 113 -10.10 0.88 -19.50
N ALA A 114 -9.28 0.07 -18.84
CA ALA A 114 -9.68 -1.18 -18.20
C ALA A 114 -10.02 -1.03 -16.70
N TYR A 115 -10.27 0.21 -16.23
CA TYR A 115 -10.73 0.47 -14.86
C TYR A 115 -11.88 -0.48 -14.50
N SER A 116 -11.72 -1.16 -13.38
CA SER A 116 -12.74 -2.07 -12.85
C SER A 116 -12.54 -2.27 -11.36
N ARG A 117 -13.39 -1.61 -10.57
CA ARG A 117 -13.47 -1.81 -9.12
C ARG A 117 -13.74 -3.26 -8.75
N GLU A 118 -14.56 -3.96 -9.54
CA GLU A 118 -14.85 -5.37 -9.33
C GLU A 118 -13.59 -6.23 -9.49
N THR A 119 -12.84 -6.04 -10.57
CA THR A 119 -11.56 -6.75 -10.80
C THR A 119 -10.56 -6.46 -9.70
N ALA A 120 -10.45 -5.20 -9.27
CA ALA A 120 -9.59 -4.81 -8.15
C ALA A 120 -10.03 -5.48 -6.83
N SER A 121 -11.34 -5.57 -6.57
CA SER A 121 -11.89 -6.23 -5.38
C SER A 121 -11.64 -7.74 -5.39
N ASN A 122 -11.76 -8.38 -6.55
CA ASN A 122 -11.43 -9.80 -6.72
C ASN A 122 -9.94 -10.06 -6.49
N THR A 123 -9.09 -9.17 -7.01
CA THR A 123 -7.64 -9.23 -6.78
C THR A 123 -7.29 -9.02 -5.31
N LEU A 124 -7.99 -8.12 -4.62
CA LEU A 124 -7.83 -7.89 -3.18
C LEU A 124 -8.12 -9.15 -2.35
N HIS A 125 -9.07 -9.98 -2.77
CA HIS A 125 -9.33 -11.26 -2.10
C HIS A 125 -8.12 -12.20 -2.17
N VAL A 126 -7.53 -12.34 -3.36
CA VAL A 126 -6.32 -13.17 -3.56
C VAL A 126 -5.13 -12.57 -2.80
N PHE A 127 -5.00 -11.24 -2.83
CA PHE A 127 -3.99 -10.51 -2.07
C PHE A 127 -4.09 -10.81 -0.57
N HIS A 128 -5.28 -10.80 0.03
CA HIS A 128 -5.45 -11.11 1.45
C HIS A 128 -4.98 -12.52 1.80
N GLN A 129 -5.27 -13.52 0.96
CA GLN A 129 -4.79 -14.88 1.18
C GLN A 129 -3.25 -14.96 1.19
N ARG A 130 -2.58 -14.23 0.28
CA ARG A 130 -1.11 -14.21 0.18
C ARG A 130 -0.46 -13.41 1.30
N ILE A 131 -1.02 -12.27 1.65
CA ILE A 131 -0.46 -11.39 2.68
C ILE A 131 -0.59 -11.99 4.08
N ASP A 132 -1.65 -12.78 4.33
CA ASP A 132 -1.82 -13.52 5.58
C ASP A 132 -0.73 -14.60 5.75
N GLN A 133 -0.30 -15.22 4.65
CA GLN A 133 0.83 -16.17 4.67
C GLN A 133 2.16 -15.44 4.92
N ALA A 134 2.40 -14.31 4.23
CA ALA A 134 3.59 -13.50 4.43
C ALA A 134 3.68 -12.95 5.87
N ALA A 135 2.53 -12.65 6.50
CA ALA A 135 2.45 -12.17 7.87
C ALA A 135 2.92 -13.18 8.93
N MET A 136 3.07 -14.46 8.56
CA MET A 136 3.58 -15.54 9.43
C MET A 136 5.09 -15.76 9.28
N THR A 137 5.77 -14.90 8.52
CA THR A 137 7.22 -14.96 8.27
C THR A 137 7.92 -13.75 8.87
N ASP A 138 9.24 -13.65 8.68
CA ASP A 138 10.03 -12.51 9.13
C ASP A 138 9.63 -11.18 8.45
N ALA A 139 8.84 -11.23 7.36
CA ALA A 139 8.29 -10.07 6.66
C ALA A 139 6.93 -9.59 7.22
N ALA A 140 6.61 -9.88 8.48
CA ALA A 140 5.30 -9.62 9.05
C ALA A 140 4.91 -8.14 9.10
N ASN A 141 5.88 -7.25 9.35
CA ASN A 141 5.62 -5.81 9.43
C ASN A 141 5.31 -5.23 8.06
N GLU A 142 6.08 -5.61 7.05
CA GLU A 142 5.86 -5.26 5.64
C GLU A 142 4.50 -5.78 5.18
N ALA A 143 4.17 -7.05 5.50
CA ALA A 143 2.88 -7.64 5.15
C ALA A 143 1.70 -6.84 5.74
N ARG A 144 1.79 -6.42 7.01
CA ARG A 144 0.77 -5.57 7.64
C ARG A 144 0.63 -4.21 6.96
N LEU A 145 1.75 -3.58 6.61
CA LEU A 145 1.74 -2.31 5.88
C LEU A 145 1.07 -2.46 4.52
N LEU A 146 1.43 -3.49 3.75
CA LEU A 146 0.84 -3.77 2.45
C LEU A 146 -0.68 -4.01 2.56
N ARG A 147 -1.11 -4.73 3.61
CA ARG A 147 -2.54 -4.97 3.86
C ARG A 147 -3.31 -3.67 4.11
N LEU A 148 -2.73 -2.78 4.92
CA LEU A 148 -3.32 -1.47 5.18
C LEU A 148 -3.42 -0.67 3.88
N THR A 149 -2.35 -0.62 3.08
CA THR A 149 -2.32 0.10 1.80
C THR A 149 -3.41 -0.39 0.85
N ALA A 150 -3.55 -1.71 0.66
CA ALA A 150 -4.56 -2.28 -0.23
C ALA A 150 -5.98 -1.90 0.20
N SER A 151 -6.25 -1.94 1.51
CA SER A 151 -7.54 -1.55 2.07
C SER A 151 -7.84 -0.05 1.90
N LEU A 152 -6.81 0.79 2.05
CA LEU A 152 -6.92 2.23 1.87
C LEU A 152 -7.17 2.60 0.40
N LEU A 153 -6.54 1.92 -0.56
CA LEU A 153 -6.75 2.17 -1.99
C LEU A 153 -8.22 1.97 -2.39
N LEU A 154 -8.83 0.86 -1.99
CA LEU A 154 -10.23 0.58 -2.33
C LEU A 154 -11.17 1.59 -1.67
N LYS A 155 -10.93 1.92 -0.39
CA LYS A 155 -11.72 2.93 0.32
C LYS A 155 -11.57 4.31 -0.31
N ALA A 156 -10.38 4.67 -0.75
CA ALA A 156 -10.11 5.94 -1.43
C ALA A 156 -10.85 6.02 -2.77
N ASP A 157 -10.89 4.93 -3.56
CA ASP A 157 -11.65 4.89 -4.81
C ASP A 157 -13.16 5.09 -4.58
N VAL A 158 -13.75 4.46 -3.56
CA VAL A 158 -15.15 4.70 -3.20
C VAL A 158 -15.38 6.15 -2.78
N ASN A 159 -14.50 6.70 -1.94
CA ASN A 159 -14.62 8.10 -1.52
C ASN A 159 -14.47 9.09 -2.70
N LYS A 160 -13.71 8.73 -3.73
CA LYS A 160 -13.56 9.55 -4.94
C LYS A 160 -14.88 9.70 -5.70
N ASP A 161 -15.80 8.72 -5.63
CA ASP A 161 -17.15 8.87 -6.21
C ASP A 161 -17.93 9.99 -5.55
N GLN A 162 -17.87 10.05 -4.21
CA GLN A 162 -18.56 11.09 -3.45
C GLN A 162 -18.02 12.48 -3.81
N VAL A 163 -16.70 12.63 -3.88
CA VAL A 163 -16.06 13.89 -4.27
C VAL A 163 -16.41 14.29 -5.71
N MET A 164 -16.48 13.33 -6.63
CA MET A 164 -16.89 13.60 -8.01
C MET A 164 -18.34 14.07 -8.10
N LEU A 165 -19.24 13.47 -7.31
CA LEU A 165 -20.64 13.89 -7.23
C LEU A 165 -20.75 15.33 -6.69
N GLU A 166 -20.10 15.63 -5.57
CA GLU A 166 -20.11 16.96 -4.97
C GLU A 166 -19.56 18.01 -5.94
N ASN A 167 -18.46 17.70 -6.64
CA ASN A 167 -17.89 18.61 -7.64
C ASN A 167 -18.86 18.87 -8.81
N SER A 168 -19.61 17.85 -9.27
CA SER A 168 -20.59 18.03 -10.34
C SER A 168 -21.73 18.97 -9.92
N GLN A 169 -22.22 18.81 -8.68
CA GLN A 169 -23.28 19.67 -8.13
C GLN A 169 -22.81 21.12 -7.99
N LEU A 170 -21.59 21.33 -7.52
CA LEU A 170 -21.02 22.67 -7.39
C LEU A 170 -20.85 23.35 -8.76
N LEU A 171 -20.46 22.60 -9.80
CA LEU A 171 -20.36 23.15 -11.17
C LEU A 171 -21.73 23.58 -11.71
N ASP A 172 -22.77 22.79 -11.46
CA ASP A 172 -24.14 23.14 -11.85
C ASP A 172 -24.64 24.38 -11.11
N GLU A 173 -24.37 24.49 -9.81
CA GLU A 173 -24.70 25.69 -9.02
C GLU A 173 -23.96 26.94 -9.53
N LEU A 174 -22.69 26.82 -9.89
CA LEU A 174 -21.92 27.92 -10.47
C LEU A 174 -22.52 28.37 -11.81
N ALA A 175 -22.87 27.43 -12.68
CA ALA A 175 -23.52 27.75 -13.96
C ALA A 175 -24.86 28.48 -13.77
N GLN A 176 -25.67 28.05 -12.79
CA GLN A 176 -26.93 28.72 -12.45
C GLN A 176 -26.71 30.15 -11.94
N ARG A 177 -25.70 30.36 -11.10
CA ARG A 177 -25.35 31.69 -10.58
C ARG A 177 -24.87 32.61 -11.70
N ASP A 178 -24.05 32.11 -12.61
CA ASP A 178 -23.57 32.87 -13.77
C ASP A 178 -24.72 33.28 -14.69
N GLU A 179 -25.69 32.38 -14.92
CA GLU A 179 -26.88 32.70 -15.69
C GLU A 179 -27.77 33.75 -14.98
N ALA A 180 -27.97 33.61 -13.67
CA ALA A 180 -28.73 34.59 -12.88
C ALA A 180 -28.08 35.98 -12.94
N ILE A 181 -26.75 36.07 -12.82
CA ILE A 181 -25.99 37.32 -12.95
C ILE A 181 -26.16 37.91 -14.35
N LYS A 182 -26.10 37.07 -15.39
CA LYS A 182 -26.29 37.51 -16.77
C LYS A 182 -27.69 38.12 -16.97
N ARG A 183 -28.74 37.43 -16.54
CA ARG A 183 -30.13 37.94 -16.63
C ARG A 183 -30.32 39.22 -15.83
N LEU A 184 -29.73 39.32 -14.63
CA LEU A 184 -29.76 40.54 -13.83
C LEU A 184 -29.09 41.72 -14.57
N ARG A 185 -27.94 41.49 -15.22
CA ARG A 185 -27.28 42.53 -16.04
C ARG A 185 -28.15 42.99 -17.20
N GLU A 186 -28.75 42.06 -17.92
CA GLU A 186 -29.67 42.36 -19.03
C GLU A 186 -30.85 43.23 -18.56
N LEU A 187 -31.45 42.90 -17.40
CA LEU A 187 -32.52 43.70 -16.80
C LEU A 187 -32.08 45.08 -16.34
N THR A 188 -30.85 45.23 -15.82
CA THR A 188 -30.33 46.53 -15.35
C THR A 188 -29.87 47.46 -16.47
N LEU A 189 -29.50 46.92 -17.64
CA LEU A 189 -29.05 47.71 -18.79
C LEU A 189 -30.19 48.07 -19.76
N ALA A 190 -31.34 47.38 -19.66
CA ALA A 190 -32.53 47.65 -20.46
C ALA A 190 -33.46 48.73 -19.86
N ASN A 191 -33.16 49.20 -18.65
CA ASN A 191 -33.82 50.33 -17.97
C ASN A 191 -32.91 51.57 -17.97
#